data_AF-A0A429CZ66-F1
#
_entry.id   AF-A0A429CZ66-F1
#
_cell.length_a   1.000
_cell.length_b   1.000
_cell.length_c   1.000
_cell.angle_alpha   90.00
_cell.angle_beta   90.00
_cell.angle_gamma   90.00
#
_symmetry.space_group_name_H-M   'P 1'
#
loop_
_entity.id
_entity.type
_entity.pdbx_description
1 polymer ?
#
loop_
_entity_poly.entity_id
_entity_poly.type
_entity_poly.pdbx_seq_one_letter_code
_entity_poly.pdbx_strand_id
1 'polypeptide(L)'
;MKKLLTAAALVAAAVTMSAQPALAVETGNFYGTGTGPYPTDAIGSAEKVARTYARNTGWLDSQCYVRSSDVRSQTSYYSATVWLYCQR
;
A
#
# COMPACT_ATOMS: atom_id res chain seq x y z
N MET A 1 2.43 4.96 59.08
CA MET A 1 2.12 6.24 58.41
C MET A 1 1.53 5.94 57.05
N LYS A 2 0.29 6.37 56.81
CA LYS A 2 -0.52 6.10 55.61
C LYS A 2 -0.02 6.93 54.44
N LYS A 3 0.20 6.31 53.27
CA LYS A 3 0.17 7.01 51.97
C LYS A 3 -0.62 6.14 50.99
N LEU A 4 -1.90 6.42 50.92
CA LEU A 4 -2.83 5.94 49.90
C LEU A 4 -2.51 6.70 48.61
N LEU A 5 -2.15 5.98 47.54
CA LEU A 5 -2.14 6.54 46.20
C LEU A 5 -3.27 5.89 45.41
N THR A 6 -4.20 6.76 45.06
CA THR A 6 -5.51 6.58 44.46
C THR A 6 -5.45 5.81 43.15
N ALA A 7 -6.19 4.71 43.07
CA ALA A 7 -6.45 3.99 41.84
C ALA A 7 -7.47 4.76 40.99
N ALA A 8 -7.06 5.20 39.80
CA ALA A 8 -7.97 5.69 38.78
C ALA A 8 -8.38 4.51 37.89
N ALA A 9 -9.48 3.85 38.22
CA ALA A 9 -10.10 2.85 37.36
C ALA A 9 -10.87 3.55 36.24
N LEU A 10 -10.24 3.70 35.08
CA LEU A 10 -10.91 4.04 33.83
C LEU A 10 -11.65 2.79 33.34
N VAL A 11 -12.93 2.67 33.70
CA VAL A 11 -13.84 1.70 33.07
C VAL A 11 -14.18 2.22 31.69
N ALA A 12 -13.35 1.88 30.70
CA ALA A 12 -13.72 1.99 29.31
C ALA A 12 -14.74 0.89 29.02
N ALA A 13 -16.01 1.27 28.89
CA ALA A 13 -17.04 0.40 28.37
C ALA A 13 -16.65 0.01 26.94
N ALA A 14 -16.10 -1.19 26.78
CA ALA A 14 -15.89 -1.80 25.48
C ALA A 14 -17.26 -2.12 24.90
N VAL A 15 -17.78 -1.22 24.07
CA VAL A 15 -18.91 -1.51 23.19
C VAL A 15 -18.41 -2.59 22.23
N THR A 16 -18.70 -3.85 22.53
CA THR A 16 -18.53 -4.96 21.58
C THR A 16 -19.61 -4.79 20.52
N MET A 17 -19.37 -3.89 19.56
CA MET A 17 -20.05 -3.99 18.27
C MET A 17 -19.53 -5.26 17.63
N SER A 18 -20.31 -6.34 17.72
CA SER A 18 -20.11 -7.53 16.92
C SER A 18 -20.32 -7.11 15.46
N ALA A 19 -19.26 -6.60 14.84
CA ALA A 19 -19.23 -6.38 13.41
C ALA A 19 -19.48 -7.74 12.76
N GLN A 20 -20.51 -7.80 11.91
CA GLN A 20 -20.69 -8.90 10.99
C GLN A 20 -19.35 -9.14 10.27
N PRO A 21 -18.95 -10.38 9.96
CA PRO A 21 -17.72 -10.62 9.23
C PRO A 21 -17.91 -10.03 7.83
N ALA A 22 -17.58 -8.76 7.66
CA ALA A 22 -17.13 -8.26 6.38
C ALA A 22 -15.99 -9.20 6.03
N LEU A 23 -16.16 -9.96 4.94
CA LEU A 23 -15.03 -10.59 4.27
C LEU A 23 -14.03 -9.47 4.08
N ALA A 24 -13.04 -9.40 4.97
CA ALA A 24 -12.14 -8.27 5.03
C ALA A 24 -11.25 -8.43 3.82
N VAL A 25 -11.68 -7.81 2.71
CA VAL A 25 -10.89 -7.73 1.49
C VAL A 25 -9.59 -7.08 1.91
N GLU A 26 -8.52 -7.87 1.91
CA GLU A 26 -7.22 -7.34 2.24
C GLU A 26 -6.82 -6.49 1.05
N THR A 27 -6.34 -5.28 1.30
CA THR A 27 -5.89 -4.37 0.25
C THR A 27 -4.44 -3.98 0.46
N GLY A 28 -3.66 -3.95 -0.61
CA GLY A 28 -2.29 -3.47 -0.63
C GLY A 28 -2.12 -2.34 -1.63
N ASN A 29 -1.39 -1.28 -1.26
CA ASN A 29 -1.00 -0.23 -2.19
C ASN A 29 0.51 -0.23 -2.31
N PHE A 30 1.01 -0.34 -3.54
CA PHE A 30 2.43 -0.33 -3.84
C PHE A 30 2.71 0.72 -4.90
N TYR A 31 3.91 1.26 -4.90
CA TYR A 31 4.35 2.12 -5.99
C TYR A 31 5.79 1.81 -6.34
N GLY A 32 6.16 2.14 -7.57
CA GLY A 32 7.51 1.97 -8.08
C GLY A 32 7.83 3.10 -9.03
N THR A 33 9.11 3.42 -9.12
CA THR A 33 9.64 4.41 -10.07
C THR A 33 10.55 3.73 -11.07
N GLY A 34 10.53 4.19 -12.30
CA GLY A 34 11.31 3.63 -13.39
C GLY A 34 11.72 4.69 -14.40
N THR A 35 12.64 4.32 -15.27
CA THR A 35 13.11 5.16 -16.37
C THR A 35 13.17 4.36 -17.67
N GLY A 36 13.12 5.06 -18.80
CA GLY A 36 13.22 4.43 -20.11
C GLY A 36 13.39 5.46 -21.23
N PRO A 37 13.84 5.03 -22.43
CA PRO A 37 14.00 5.91 -23.58
C PRO A 37 12.66 6.39 -24.14
N TYR A 38 11.59 5.61 -23.96
CA TYR A 38 10.21 5.99 -24.29
C TYR A 38 9.30 5.99 -23.04
N PRO A 39 8.16 6.70 -23.07
CA PRO A 39 7.19 6.71 -21.97
C PRO A 39 6.75 5.30 -21.53
N THR A 40 6.51 4.42 -22.50
CA THR A 40 6.09 3.02 -22.26
C THR A 40 7.15 2.21 -21.55
N ASP A 41 8.43 2.42 -21.87
CA ASP A 41 9.54 1.72 -21.22
C ASP A 41 9.71 2.18 -19.78
N ALA A 42 9.55 3.49 -19.52
CA ALA A 42 9.59 4.05 -18.18
C ALA A 42 8.46 3.48 -17.31
N ILE A 43 7.24 3.39 -17.85
CA ILE A 43 6.10 2.75 -17.17
C ILE A 43 6.40 1.26 -16.91
N GLY A 44 6.84 0.50 -17.92
CA GLY A 44 7.11 -0.93 -17.78
C GLY A 44 8.21 -1.22 -16.74
N SER A 45 9.24 -0.38 -16.69
CA SER A 45 10.30 -0.44 -15.68
C SER A 45 9.75 -0.13 -14.28
N ALA A 46 8.95 0.93 -14.13
CA ALA A 46 8.31 1.30 -12.87
C ALA A 46 7.34 0.23 -12.36
N GLU A 47 6.55 -0.38 -13.25
CA GLU A 47 5.62 -1.45 -12.92
C GLU A 47 6.36 -2.70 -12.41
N LYS A 48 7.48 -3.09 -13.05
CA LYS A 48 8.32 -4.19 -12.57
C LYS A 48 8.80 -3.97 -11.13
N VAL A 49 9.21 -2.75 -10.80
CA VAL A 49 9.63 -2.38 -9.44
C VAL A 49 8.47 -2.49 -8.47
N ALA A 50 7.32 -1.87 -8.79
CA ALA A 50 6.13 -1.90 -7.94
C ALA A 50 5.64 -3.34 -7.69
N ARG A 51 5.60 -4.20 -8.73
CA ARG A 51 5.22 -5.62 -8.61
C ARG A 51 6.20 -6.41 -7.77
N THR A 52 7.49 -6.07 -7.83
CA THR A 52 8.50 -6.70 -6.97
C THR A 52 8.24 -6.40 -5.50
N TYR A 53 7.89 -5.15 -5.15
CA TYR A 53 7.50 -4.82 -3.76
C TYR A 53 6.22 -5.53 -3.32
N ALA A 54 5.22 -5.63 -4.19
CA ALA A 54 3.99 -6.38 -3.90
C ALA A 54 4.29 -7.87 -3.65
N ARG A 55 5.09 -8.51 -4.52
CA ARG A 55 5.50 -9.91 -4.36
C ARG A 55 6.31 -10.15 -3.09
N ASN A 56 7.21 -9.24 -2.73
CA ASN A 56 8.02 -9.35 -1.50
C ASN A 56 7.18 -9.26 -0.22
N THR A 57 5.94 -8.76 -0.31
CA THR A 57 4.98 -8.71 0.79
C THR A 57 3.90 -9.80 0.69
N GLY A 58 4.06 -10.76 -0.24
CA GLY A 58 3.21 -11.94 -0.36
C GLY A 58 1.98 -11.77 -1.26
N TRP A 59 1.92 -10.71 -2.07
CA TRP A 59 0.86 -10.53 -3.07
C TRP A 59 1.17 -11.28 -4.36
N LEU A 60 0.16 -11.89 -4.96
CA LEU A 60 0.26 -12.50 -6.29
C LEU A 60 0.05 -11.43 -7.37
N ASP A 61 0.69 -11.59 -8.53
CA ASP A 61 0.52 -10.65 -9.65
C ASP A 61 -0.93 -10.60 -10.15
N SER A 62 -1.69 -11.69 -10.03
CA SER A 62 -3.12 -11.76 -10.36
C SER A 62 -4.01 -10.98 -9.40
N GLN A 63 -3.51 -10.66 -8.20
CA GLN A 63 -4.21 -9.88 -7.18
C GLN A 63 -3.93 -8.38 -7.32
N CYS A 64 -2.99 -7.98 -8.18
CA CYS A 64 -2.50 -6.61 -8.31
C CYS A 64 -2.73 -6.03 -9.71
N TYR A 65 -3.34 -4.86 -9.79
CA TYR A 65 -3.54 -4.11 -11.03
C TYR A 65 -2.94 -2.71 -10.95
N VAL A 66 -2.53 -2.18 -12.11
CA VAL A 66 -2.07 -0.79 -12.22
C VAL A 66 -3.27 0.13 -12.06
N ARG A 67 -3.22 0.99 -11.04
CA ARG A 67 -4.27 1.97 -10.75
C ARG A 67 -4.02 3.29 -11.46
N SER A 68 -2.76 3.74 -11.47
CA SER A 68 -2.36 5.00 -12.11
C SER A 68 -0.88 5.00 -12.45
N SER A 69 -0.50 5.86 -13.38
CA SER A 69 0.88 6.18 -13.71
C SER A 69 1.07 7.68 -13.90
N ASP A 70 2.21 8.20 -13.48
CA ASP A 70 2.68 9.57 -13.72
C ASP A 70 3.95 9.46 -14.55
N VAL A 71 3.98 10.11 -15.72
CA VAL A 71 5.14 10.09 -16.61
C VAL A 71 5.65 11.50 -16.80
N ARG A 72 6.96 11.67 -16.68
CA ARG A 72 7.64 12.94 -16.89
C ARG A 72 8.72 12.78 -17.94
N SER A 73 8.69 13.68 -18.92
CA SER A 73 9.80 13.83 -19.86
C SER A 73 10.98 14.48 -19.15
N GLN A 74 12.17 13.95 -19.37
CA GLN A 74 13.45 14.54 -19.02
C GLN A 74 14.20 14.89 -20.31
N THR A 75 15.36 15.55 -20.20
CA THR A 75 16.14 16.01 -21.35
C THR A 75 16.53 14.88 -22.33
N SER A 76 16.67 13.63 -21.84
CA SER A 76 17.15 12.51 -22.67
C SER A 76 16.47 11.17 -22.38
N TYR A 77 15.48 11.15 -21.49
CA TYR A 77 14.77 9.94 -21.10
C TYR A 77 13.41 10.30 -20.49
N TYR A 78 12.60 9.30 -20.20
CA TYR A 78 11.37 9.45 -19.45
C TYR A 78 11.51 8.80 -18.08
N SER A 79 10.98 9.45 -17.06
CA SER A 79 10.80 8.85 -15.73
C SER A 79 9.33 8.61 -15.49
N ALA A 80 8.97 7.49 -14.87
CA ALA A 80 7.59 7.19 -14.51
C ALA A 80 7.47 6.73 -13.06
N THR A 81 6.35 7.05 -12.44
CA THR A 81 5.89 6.43 -11.19
C THR A 81 4.63 5.65 -11.50
N VAL A 82 4.55 4.40 -11.04
CA VAL A 82 3.37 3.53 -11.20
C VAL A 82 2.85 3.16 -9.83
N TRP A 83 1.55 3.27 -9.63
CA TRP A 83 0.86 2.81 -8.43
C TRP A 83 0.06 1.56 -8.74
N LEU A 84 0.29 0.52 -7.94
CA LEU A 84 -0.45 -0.72 -7.93
C LEU A 84 -1.46 -0.70 -6.79
N TYR A 85 -2.63 -1.25 -7.08
CA TYR A 85 -3.59 -1.65 -6.08
C TYR A 85 -3.74 -3.16 -6.12
N CYS A 86 -3.62 -3.79 -4.96
CA CYS A 86 -3.79 -5.22 -4.79
C CYS A 86 -4.98 -5.53 -3.88
N GLN A 87 -5.72 -6.59 -4.18
CA GLN A 87 -6.87 -7.05 -3.39
C GLN A 87 -6.97 -8.59 -3.36
N ARG A 88 -7.32 -9.17 -2.22
CA ARG A 88 -7.56 -10.61 -2.04
C ARG A 88 -8.62 -10.92 -0.99
#